data_AF-A0A359CZH7-F1
#
_entry.id   AF-A0A359CZH7-F1
#
_cell.length_a   1.000
_cell.length_b   1.000
_cell.length_c   1.000
_cell.angle_alpha   90.00
_cell.angle_beta   90.00
_cell.angle_gamma   90.00
#
_symmetry.space_group_name_H-M   'P 1'
#
loop_
_entity.id
_entity.type
_entity.pdbx_description
1 polymer ?
#
loop_
_entity_poly.entity_id
_entity_poly.type
_entity_poly.pdbx_seq_one_letter_code
_entity_poly.pdbx_strand_id
1 'polypeptide(L)'
;MIKLSRILSYLYPVRIEITRSPVNPVLEVVLSMGKYALHSENTNYSHGTLHALFKKIFKKISLDWNDINDVLILGFGTGSIAEIINEYKKTCLITGVEIDSKIIELGFKYFYFQKLKNTEIICSPADEYVKTCIKKFDLVIIDVFIDIKVPDELETNEFMEQVKNSMKKNGLVIFNKVTYTREFKKQIPDLRSLYNNVFGNVELLTIMKTGKIFVSRKNDN
;
A
#
# COMPACT_ATOMS: atom_id res chain seq x y z
N MET A 1 12.07 28.20 -11.62
CA MET A 1 11.87 27.66 -10.26
C MET A 1 12.18 26.16 -10.15
N ILE A 2 11.55 25.27 -10.93
CA ILE A 2 11.74 23.79 -10.83
C ILE A 2 13.21 23.33 -10.91
N LYS A 3 14.04 23.89 -11.80
CA LYS A 3 15.46 23.51 -11.93
C LYS A 3 16.28 23.86 -10.69
N LEU A 4 16.01 24.99 -10.04
CA LEU A 4 16.75 25.43 -8.86
C LEU A 4 16.41 24.56 -7.64
N SER A 5 15.12 24.30 -7.40
CA SER A 5 14.67 23.39 -6.33
C SER A 5 15.27 21.99 -6.49
N ARG A 6 15.38 21.49 -7.73
CA ARG A 6 15.99 20.18 -8.00
C ARG A 6 17.49 20.14 -7.68
N ILE A 7 18.24 21.19 -8.00
CA ILE A 7 19.68 21.26 -7.64
C ILE A 7 19.83 21.37 -6.12
N LEU A 8 19.07 22.26 -5.47
CA LEU A 8 19.10 22.45 -4.02
C LEU A 8 18.74 21.18 -3.26
N SER A 9 17.85 20.34 -3.82
CA SER A 9 17.46 19.06 -3.21
C SER A 9 18.60 18.07 -3.00
N TYR A 10 19.73 18.21 -3.70
CA TYR A 10 20.94 17.41 -3.50
C TYR A 10 21.80 17.90 -2.34
N LEU A 11 21.55 19.12 -1.83
CA LEU A 11 22.24 19.69 -0.68
C LEU A 11 21.41 19.55 0.59
N TYR A 12 20.11 19.80 0.52
CA TYR A 12 19.17 19.64 1.63
C TYR A 12 17.73 19.42 1.10
N PRO A 13 16.84 18.76 1.87
CA PRO A 13 15.44 18.59 1.46
C PRO A 13 14.73 19.93 1.23
N VAL A 14 14.08 20.09 0.08
CA VAL A 14 13.36 21.33 -0.29
C VAL A 14 11.86 21.10 -0.20
N ARG A 15 11.17 21.89 0.63
CA ARG A 15 9.71 21.90 0.69
C ARG A 15 9.14 22.51 -0.59
N ILE A 16 8.23 21.80 -1.24
CA ILE A 16 7.64 22.19 -2.53
C ILE A 16 6.22 22.67 -2.36
N GLU A 17 5.42 21.95 -1.57
CA GLU A 17 4.02 22.27 -1.33
C GLU A 17 3.60 21.80 0.05
N ILE A 18 2.79 22.61 0.75
CA ILE A 18 2.12 22.23 2.00
C ILE A 18 0.63 22.41 1.77
N THR A 19 -0.14 21.38 2.08
CA THR A 19 -1.59 21.36 1.91
C THR A 19 -2.22 20.49 3.01
N ARG A 20 -3.53 20.30 2.93
CA ARG A 20 -4.32 19.49 3.88
C ARG A 20 -5.52 18.86 3.16
N SER A 21 -6.10 17.86 3.79
CA SER A 21 -7.35 17.23 3.37
C SER A 21 -8.23 16.95 4.60
N PRO A 22 -9.49 16.52 4.42
CA PRO A 22 -10.30 16.02 5.52
C PRO A 22 -9.71 14.80 6.24
N VAL A 23 -8.86 14.02 5.56
CA VAL A 23 -8.25 12.79 6.10
C VAL A 23 -6.91 13.09 6.78
N ASN A 24 -6.10 13.97 6.16
CA ASN A 24 -4.76 14.31 6.63
C ASN A 24 -4.67 15.82 6.90
N PRO A 25 -4.53 16.24 8.18
CA PRO A 25 -4.51 17.66 8.55
C PRO A 25 -3.28 18.41 8.01
N VAL A 26 -2.19 17.66 7.73
CA VAL A 26 -0.95 18.16 7.14
C VAL A 26 -0.50 17.21 6.06
N LEU A 27 -0.21 17.74 4.87
CA LEU A 27 0.42 17.06 3.74
C LEU A 27 1.55 17.95 3.21
N GLU A 28 2.77 17.45 3.22
CA GLU A 28 3.97 18.17 2.79
C GLU A 28 4.66 17.41 1.65
N VAL A 29 4.74 18.04 0.47
CA VAL A 29 5.55 17.53 -0.64
C VAL A 29 6.96 18.08 -0.50
N VAL A 30 7.92 17.17 -0.37
CA VAL A 30 9.35 17.48 -0.24
C VAL A 30 10.11 16.91 -1.42
N LEU A 31 11.03 17.69 -2.00
CA LEU A 31 11.99 17.23 -2.98
C LEU A 31 13.33 16.98 -2.29
N SER A 32 13.80 15.74 -2.32
CA SER A 32 15.09 15.34 -1.73
C SER A 32 15.84 14.43 -2.70
N MET A 33 17.11 14.71 -2.95
CA MET A 33 17.96 13.95 -3.89
C MET A 33 17.32 13.79 -5.28
N GLY A 34 16.61 14.82 -5.74
CA GLY A 34 15.90 14.84 -7.01
C GLY A 34 14.63 13.99 -7.07
N LYS A 35 14.14 13.45 -5.96
CA LYS A 35 12.91 12.66 -5.85
C LYS A 35 11.88 13.32 -4.93
N TYR A 36 10.62 13.28 -5.32
CA TYR A 36 9.53 13.74 -4.48
C TYR A 36 9.21 12.70 -3.39
N ALA A 37 8.88 13.19 -2.21
CA ALA A 37 8.32 12.44 -1.09
C ALA A 37 7.11 13.21 -0.55
N LEU A 38 6.13 12.48 -0.02
CA LEU A 38 4.99 13.06 0.67
C LEU A 38 5.12 12.74 2.15
N HIS A 39 4.97 13.73 3.01
CA HIS A 39 4.91 13.52 4.46
C HIS A 39 3.56 13.99 4.99
N SER A 40 2.97 13.23 5.90
CA SER A 40 1.92 13.73 6.79
C SER A 40 2.50 14.12 8.14
N GLU A 41 1.65 14.56 9.07
CA GLU A 41 2.07 15.06 10.39
C GLU A 41 2.99 14.08 11.14
N ASN A 42 2.69 12.78 11.17
CA ASN A 42 3.57 11.78 11.80
C ASN A 42 4.00 10.63 10.86
N THR A 43 3.67 10.67 9.56
CA THR A 43 4.00 9.59 8.63
C THR A 43 4.78 10.07 7.42
N ASN A 44 5.93 9.44 7.19
CA ASN A 44 6.71 9.66 5.98
C ASN A 44 6.30 8.65 4.91
N TYR A 45 5.61 9.08 3.86
CA TYR A 45 5.40 8.29 2.63
C TYR A 45 6.70 8.28 1.80
N SER A 46 7.77 7.78 2.40
CA SER A 46 9.09 7.74 1.78
C SER A 46 9.22 6.53 0.86
N HIS A 47 9.37 6.80 -0.44
CA HIS A 47 9.53 5.81 -1.49
C HIS A 47 10.59 4.74 -1.17
N GLY A 48 11.77 5.12 -0.66
CA GLY A 48 12.94 4.23 -0.59
C GLY A 48 12.81 3.01 0.35
N THR A 49 12.31 3.21 1.57
CA THR A 49 12.17 2.15 2.58
C THR A 49 11.05 1.18 2.24
N LEU A 50 9.92 1.70 1.75
CA LEU A 50 8.79 0.88 1.30
C LEU A 50 9.15 0.06 0.05
N HIS A 51 9.89 0.66 -0.89
CA HIS A 51 10.39 -0.02 -2.09
C HIS A 51 11.26 -1.23 -1.75
N ALA A 52 12.22 -1.04 -0.84
CA ALA A 52 13.09 -2.12 -0.39
C ALA A 52 12.33 -3.20 0.38
N LEU A 53 11.31 -2.81 1.17
CA LEU A 53 10.44 -3.73 1.90
C LEU A 53 9.66 -4.63 0.94
N PHE A 54 8.91 -4.08 -0.01
CA PHE A 54 8.08 -4.87 -0.91
C PHE A 54 8.89 -5.73 -1.88
N LYS A 55 10.04 -5.25 -2.39
CA LYS A 55 10.96 -6.11 -3.15
C LYS A 55 11.43 -7.33 -2.36
N LYS A 56 11.74 -7.15 -1.07
CA LYS A 56 12.12 -8.27 -0.19
C LYS A 56 10.94 -9.20 0.07
N ILE A 57 9.73 -8.67 0.25
CA ILE A 57 8.50 -9.47 0.41
C ILE A 57 8.30 -10.34 -0.83
N PHE A 58 8.22 -9.74 -2.02
CA PHE A 58 7.99 -10.45 -3.29
C PHE A 58 9.03 -11.54 -3.55
N LYS A 59 10.30 -11.26 -3.23
CA LYS A 59 11.37 -12.26 -3.31
C LYS A 59 11.18 -13.39 -2.28
N LYS A 60 10.81 -13.08 -1.04
CA LYS A 60 10.70 -14.07 0.05
C LYS A 60 9.54 -15.03 -0.16
N ILE A 61 8.42 -14.55 -0.67
CA ILE A 61 7.25 -15.38 -1.00
C ILE A 61 7.39 -16.11 -2.34
N SER A 62 8.52 -15.92 -3.04
CA SER A 62 8.79 -16.47 -4.37
C SER A 62 7.64 -16.22 -5.36
N LEU A 63 7.19 -14.96 -5.44
CA LEU A 63 6.04 -14.60 -6.28
C LEU A 63 6.39 -14.80 -7.76
N ASP A 64 5.65 -15.67 -8.45
CA ASP A 64 5.73 -15.78 -9.90
C ASP A 64 4.86 -14.70 -10.55
N TRP A 65 5.52 -13.69 -11.11
CA TRP A 65 4.84 -12.57 -11.77
C TRP A 65 4.14 -12.99 -13.07
N ASN A 66 4.45 -14.15 -13.65
CA ASN A 66 3.73 -14.66 -14.82
C ASN A 66 2.26 -14.93 -14.48
N ASP A 67 1.98 -15.41 -13.26
CA ASP A 67 0.63 -15.73 -12.78
C ASP A 67 -0.15 -14.51 -12.29
N ILE A 68 0.51 -13.37 -12.08
CA ILE A 68 -0.14 -12.15 -11.56
C ILE A 68 -0.53 -11.24 -12.72
N ASN A 69 -1.83 -11.11 -12.97
CA ASN A 69 -2.36 -10.24 -14.02
C ASN A 69 -3.20 -9.09 -13.47
N ASP A 70 -3.98 -9.32 -12.43
CA ASP A 70 -4.82 -8.32 -11.78
C ASP A 70 -4.41 -8.11 -10.32
N VAL A 71 -4.03 -6.87 -9.98
CA VAL A 71 -3.62 -6.48 -8.63
C VAL A 71 -4.58 -5.45 -8.05
N LEU A 72 -4.99 -5.64 -6.79
CA LEU A 72 -5.67 -4.63 -5.99
C LEU A 72 -4.70 -4.08 -4.94
N ILE A 73 -4.58 -2.76 -4.86
CA ILE A 73 -3.83 -2.06 -3.81
C ILE A 73 -4.82 -1.23 -2.99
N LEU A 74 -5.02 -1.60 -1.73
CA LEU A 74 -5.79 -0.82 -0.77
C LEU A 74 -4.81 0.07 0.01
N GLY A 75 -4.99 1.38 -0.07
CA GLY A 75 -3.99 2.36 0.39
C GLY A 75 -2.98 2.64 -0.71
N PHE A 76 -3.42 3.30 -1.79
CA PHE A 76 -2.57 3.57 -2.94
C PHE A 76 -1.47 4.61 -2.64
N GLY A 77 -1.75 5.57 -1.75
CA GLY A 77 -0.81 6.61 -1.36
C GLY A 77 -0.24 7.35 -2.57
N THR A 78 1.08 7.45 -2.66
CA THR A 78 1.80 8.06 -3.80
C THR A 78 2.22 7.04 -4.86
N GLY A 79 1.56 5.88 -4.94
CA GLY A 79 1.72 4.93 -6.03
C GLY A 79 3.00 4.08 -6.01
N SER A 80 3.78 4.13 -4.92
CA SER A 80 5.06 3.42 -4.81
C SER A 80 4.95 1.93 -5.11
N ILE A 81 3.91 1.25 -4.60
CA ILE A 81 3.72 -0.19 -4.80
C ILE A 81 3.44 -0.48 -6.29
N ALA A 82 2.66 0.36 -6.96
CA ALA A 82 2.40 0.22 -8.39
C ALA A 82 3.66 0.45 -9.23
N GLU A 83 4.52 1.40 -8.86
CA GLU A 83 5.83 1.57 -9.50
C GLU A 83 6.68 0.29 -9.36
N ILE A 84 6.73 -0.32 -8.17
CA ILE A 84 7.46 -1.57 -7.94
C ILE A 84 6.89 -2.70 -8.80
N ILE A 85 5.58 -2.88 -8.84
CA ILE A 85 4.93 -3.91 -9.67
C ILE A 85 5.31 -3.72 -11.14
N ASN A 86 5.34 -2.48 -11.63
CA ASN A 86 5.74 -2.15 -12.99
C ASN A 86 7.20 -2.47 -13.32
N GLU A 87 8.09 -2.54 -12.32
CA GLU A 87 9.45 -3.04 -12.50
C GLU A 87 9.47 -4.56 -12.75
N TYR A 88 8.51 -5.30 -12.20
CA TYR A 88 8.40 -6.76 -12.39
C TYR A 88 7.56 -7.15 -13.61
N LYS A 89 6.40 -6.51 -13.82
CA LYS A 89 5.49 -6.80 -14.94
C LYS A 89 4.67 -5.58 -15.35
N LYS A 90 5.12 -4.90 -16.40
CA LYS A 90 4.47 -3.70 -16.97
C LYS A 90 3.06 -3.93 -17.52
N THR A 91 2.70 -5.18 -17.81
CA THR A 91 1.39 -5.54 -18.37
C THR A 91 0.33 -5.86 -17.31
N CYS A 92 0.72 -5.89 -16.03
CA CYS A 92 -0.20 -6.18 -14.93
C CYS A 92 -1.24 -5.05 -14.79
N LEU A 93 -2.52 -5.37 -14.70
CA LEU A 93 -3.57 -4.39 -14.45
C LEU A 93 -3.67 -4.13 -12.95
N ILE A 94 -3.56 -2.86 -12.55
CA ILE A 94 -3.56 -2.45 -11.15
C ILE A 94 -4.81 -1.61 -10.88
N THR A 95 -5.56 -1.96 -9.84
CA THR A 95 -6.58 -1.09 -9.26
C THR A 95 -6.05 -0.57 -7.92
N GLY A 96 -5.83 0.73 -7.82
CA GLY A 96 -5.40 1.42 -6.61
C GLY A 96 -6.56 2.13 -5.94
N VAL A 97 -6.74 1.92 -4.64
CA VAL A 97 -7.79 2.55 -3.83
C VAL A 97 -7.15 3.47 -2.81
N GLU A 98 -7.51 4.75 -2.84
CA GLU A 98 -7.06 5.77 -1.90
C GLU A 98 -8.26 6.55 -1.38
N ILE A 99 -8.33 6.77 -0.07
CA ILE A 99 -9.43 7.51 0.54
C ILE A 99 -9.25 9.03 0.37
N ASP A 100 -8.00 9.49 0.28
CA ASP A 100 -7.66 10.90 0.23
C ASP A 100 -7.50 11.41 -1.21
N SER A 101 -8.56 12.04 -1.73
CA SER A 101 -8.55 12.72 -3.03
C SER A 101 -7.40 13.73 -3.21
N LYS A 102 -6.93 14.37 -2.14
CA LYS A 102 -5.81 15.31 -2.21
C LYS A 102 -4.49 14.57 -2.46
N ILE A 103 -4.30 13.39 -1.89
CA ILE A 103 -3.13 12.55 -2.18
C ILE A 103 -3.14 12.12 -3.65
N ILE A 104 -4.30 11.75 -4.20
CA ILE A 104 -4.45 11.40 -5.61
C ILE A 104 -4.04 12.58 -6.51
N GLU A 105 -4.54 13.79 -6.21
CA GLU A 105 -4.18 15.02 -6.93
C GLU A 105 -2.66 15.28 -6.90
N LEU A 106 -2.05 15.19 -5.71
CA LEU A 106 -0.60 15.33 -5.55
C LEU A 106 0.17 14.24 -6.31
N GLY A 107 -0.40 13.03 -6.39
CA GLY A 107 0.11 11.91 -7.16
C GLY A 107 0.25 12.22 -8.65
N PHE A 108 -0.79 12.79 -9.26
CA PHE A 108 -0.74 13.27 -10.65
C PHE A 108 0.21 14.46 -10.84
N LYS A 109 0.33 15.33 -9.84
CA LYS A 109 1.17 16.52 -9.90
C LYS A 109 2.67 16.21 -9.76
N TYR A 110 3.05 15.27 -8.88
CA TYR A 110 4.43 15.07 -8.44
C TYR A 110 4.96 13.63 -8.53
N PHE A 111 4.11 12.59 -8.43
CA PHE A 111 4.52 11.19 -8.24
C PHE A 111 4.25 10.28 -9.46
N TYR A 112 4.32 10.86 -10.66
CA TYR A 112 4.30 10.12 -11.93
C TYR A 112 3.07 9.22 -12.17
N PHE A 113 1.91 9.50 -11.57
CA PHE A 113 0.68 8.72 -11.83
C PHE A 113 0.34 8.68 -13.32
N GLN A 114 0.62 9.74 -14.06
CA GLN A 114 0.48 9.82 -15.52
C GLN A 114 1.32 8.80 -16.31
N LYS A 115 2.32 8.18 -15.69
CA LYS A 115 3.14 7.12 -16.30
C LYS A 115 2.61 5.72 -16.00
N LEU A 116 1.71 5.57 -15.02
CA LEU A 116 1.09 4.30 -14.62
C LEU A 116 -0.11 3.98 -15.54
N LYS A 117 0.17 3.74 -16.83
CA LYS A 117 -0.87 3.54 -17.86
C LYS A 117 -1.76 2.32 -17.64
N ASN A 118 -1.28 1.37 -16.85
CA ASN A 118 -1.93 0.11 -16.48
C ASN A 118 -2.59 0.19 -15.09
N THR A 119 -2.76 1.39 -14.54
CA THR A 119 -3.32 1.61 -13.21
C THR A 119 -4.58 2.45 -13.26
N GLU A 120 -5.66 1.91 -12.72
CA GLU A 120 -6.88 2.65 -12.39
C GLU A 120 -6.81 3.09 -10.92
N ILE A 121 -7.14 4.35 -10.64
CA ILE A 121 -7.09 4.91 -9.28
C ILE A 121 -8.52 5.30 -8.88
N ILE A 122 -8.98 4.76 -7.77
CA ILE A 122 -10.33 4.91 -7.24
C ILE A 122 -10.25 5.66 -5.91
N CYS A 123 -11.01 6.76 -5.81
CA CYS A 123 -11.11 7.53 -4.58
C CYS A 123 -12.24 6.93 -3.70
N SER A 124 -11.90 6.10 -2.73
CA SER A 124 -12.86 5.41 -1.87
C SER A 124 -12.21 4.93 -0.56
N PRO A 125 -12.95 4.81 0.55
CA PRO A 125 -12.55 3.96 1.66
C PRO A 125 -12.31 2.52 1.18
N ALA A 126 -11.29 1.88 1.74
CA ALA A 126 -10.86 0.54 1.32
C ALA A 126 -11.92 -0.52 1.60
N ASP A 127 -12.57 -0.47 2.75
CA ASP A 127 -13.64 -1.39 3.13
C ASP A 127 -14.88 -1.22 2.23
N GLU A 128 -15.29 0.02 1.94
CA GLU A 128 -16.41 0.32 1.03
C GLU A 128 -16.15 -0.17 -0.40
N TYR A 129 -14.92 0.00 -0.90
CA TYR A 129 -14.56 -0.50 -2.22
C TYR A 129 -14.66 -2.04 -2.26
N VAL A 130 -14.07 -2.74 -1.29
CA VAL A 130 -14.05 -4.21 -1.31
C VAL A 130 -15.46 -4.79 -1.16
N LYS A 131 -16.33 -4.16 -0.37
CA LYS A 131 -17.76 -4.52 -0.22
C LYS A 131 -18.51 -4.58 -1.56
N THR A 132 -18.19 -3.67 -2.49
CA THR A 132 -18.93 -3.49 -3.74
C THR A 132 -18.19 -4.00 -4.98
N CYS A 133 -16.91 -4.37 -4.85
CA CYS A 133 -16.11 -4.79 -5.99
C CYS A 133 -16.51 -6.17 -6.53
N ILE A 134 -16.76 -6.24 -7.85
CA ILE A 134 -17.10 -7.49 -8.54
C ILE A 134 -15.85 -8.16 -9.12
N LYS A 135 -14.85 -7.35 -9.48
CA LYS A 135 -13.57 -7.78 -10.06
C LYS A 135 -12.83 -8.72 -9.10
N LYS A 136 -12.15 -9.72 -9.67
CA LYS A 136 -11.30 -10.65 -8.91
C LYS A 136 -9.82 -10.42 -9.19
N PHE A 137 -8.98 -10.55 -8.16
CA PHE A 137 -7.56 -10.21 -8.21
C PHE A 137 -6.66 -11.42 -7.94
N ASP A 138 -5.54 -11.50 -8.65
CA ASP A 138 -4.48 -12.49 -8.40
C ASP A 138 -3.67 -12.12 -7.15
N LEU A 139 -3.55 -10.82 -6.88
CA LEU A 139 -2.84 -10.27 -5.73
C LEU A 139 -3.62 -9.09 -5.13
N VAL A 140 -3.87 -9.14 -3.82
CA VAL A 140 -4.40 -8.03 -3.03
C VAL A 140 -3.31 -7.56 -2.06
N ILE A 141 -3.01 -6.27 -2.06
CA ILE A 141 -2.07 -5.65 -1.14
C ILE A 141 -2.83 -4.64 -0.28
N ILE A 142 -2.74 -4.80 1.03
CA ILE A 142 -3.38 -3.94 2.02
C ILE A 142 -2.27 -3.17 2.73
N ASP A 143 -2.14 -1.90 2.37
CA ASP A 143 -1.13 -0.95 2.87
C ASP A 143 -1.81 0.34 3.34
N VAL A 144 -2.87 0.21 4.14
CA VAL A 144 -3.67 1.35 4.61
C VAL A 144 -3.23 1.76 6.01
N PHE A 145 -2.86 3.03 6.15
CA PHE A 145 -2.59 3.66 7.44
C PHE A 145 -3.24 5.05 7.50
N ILE A 146 -3.89 5.33 8.62
CA ILE A 146 -4.21 6.70 9.03
C ILE A 146 -3.21 7.02 10.15
N ASP A 147 -2.35 8.01 9.87
CA ASP A 147 -1.21 8.30 10.72
C ASP A 147 -0.32 7.04 10.90
N ILE A 148 -0.26 6.47 12.11
CA ILE A 148 0.53 5.27 12.41
C ILE A 148 -0.30 3.99 12.60
N LYS A 149 -1.62 4.05 12.39
CA LYS A 149 -2.57 2.97 12.69
C LYS A 149 -3.26 2.45 11.44
N VAL A 150 -3.48 1.14 11.39
CA VAL A 150 -4.45 0.55 10.46
C VAL A 150 -5.85 0.81 11.05
N PRO A 151 -6.82 1.30 10.27
CA PRO A 151 -8.21 1.44 10.73
C PRO A 151 -8.81 0.12 11.21
N ASP A 152 -9.59 0.15 12.30
CA ASP A 152 -10.13 -1.06 12.95
C ASP A 152 -11.07 -1.83 12.00
N GLU A 153 -11.75 -1.11 11.09
CA GLU A 153 -12.65 -1.67 10.08
C GLU A 153 -11.93 -2.66 9.15
N LEU A 154 -10.61 -2.48 8.95
CA LEU A 154 -9.78 -3.34 8.11
C LEU A 154 -9.21 -4.55 8.86
N GLU A 155 -9.48 -4.70 10.16
CA GLU A 155 -9.03 -5.83 10.99
C GLU A 155 -10.20 -6.67 11.50
N THR A 156 -11.29 -6.70 10.73
CA THR A 156 -12.51 -7.47 11.04
C THR A 156 -12.61 -8.77 10.24
N ASN A 157 -13.35 -9.76 10.75
CA ASN A 157 -13.70 -10.98 10.00
C ASN A 157 -14.46 -10.64 8.72
N GLU A 158 -15.41 -9.71 8.81
CA GLU A 158 -16.22 -9.30 7.66
C GLU A 158 -15.35 -8.74 6.54
N PHE A 159 -14.45 -7.80 6.85
CA PHE A 159 -13.54 -7.24 5.85
C PHE A 159 -12.62 -8.29 5.23
N MET A 160 -12.04 -9.17 6.05
CA MET A 160 -11.15 -10.22 5.54
C MET A 160 -11.89 -11.23 4.64
N GLU A 161 -13.14 -11.57 4.96
CA GLU A 161 -13.98 -12.39 4.08
C GLU A 161 -14.31 -11.66 2.77
N GLN A 162 -14.59 -10.36 2.82
CA GLN A 162 -14.80 -9.54 1.62
C GLN A 162 -13.53 -9.49 0.75
N VAL A 163 -12.35 -9.37 1.36
CA VAL A 163 -11.06 -9.47 0.65
C VAL A 163 -10.88 -10.85 0.04
N LYS A 164 -11.11 -11.94 0.79
CA LYS A 164 -11.06 -13.31 0.25
C LYS A 164 -12.03 -13.47 -0.91
N ASN A 165 -13.21 -12.88 -0.84
CA ASN A 165 -14.19 -12.92 -1.92
C ASN A 165 -13.71 -12.16 -3.16
N SER A 166 -12.97 -11.06 -3.03
CA SER A 166 -12.38 -10.34 -4.17
C SER A 166 -11.14 -11.02 -4.77
N MET A 167 -10.64 -12.11 -4.20
CA MET A 167 -9.50 -12.84 -4.75
C MET A 167 -9.91 -13.92 -5.75
N LYS A 168 -9.09 -14.11 -6.79
CA LYS A 168 -9.15 -15.28 -7.68
C LYS A 168 -8.71 -16.53 -6.94
N LYS A 169 -9.01 -17.70 -7.51
CA LYS A 169 -8.47 -18.99 -7.05
C LYS A 169 -6.95 -18.93 -6.98
N ASN A 170 -6.36 -19.43 -5.89
CA ASN A 170 -4.92 -19.36 -5.59
C ASN A 170 -4.35 -17.93 -5.45
N GLY A 171 -5.21 -16.90 -5.44
CA GLY A 171 -4.80 -15.52 -5.25
C GLY A 171 -4.13 -15.30 -3.91
N LEU A 172 -3.32 -14.25 -3.82
CA LEU A 172 -2.54 -13.90 -2.65
C LEU A 172 -3.04 -12.61 -2.02
N VAL A 173 -3.09 -12.55 -0.69
CA VAL A 173 -3.23 -11.29 0.06
C VAL A 173 -1.95 -11.02 0.84
N ILE A 174 -1.48 -9.77 0.78
CA ILE A 174 -0.37 -9.24 1.56
C ILE A 174 -0.90 -8.09 2.39
N PHE A 175 -0.75 -8.16 3.71
CA PHE A 175 -1.17 -7.11 4.63
C PHE A 175 0.01 -6.59 5.43
N ASN A 176 0.25 -5.29 5.31
CA ASN A 176 1.31 -4.59 6.03
C ASN A 176 0.78 -4.12 7.39
N LYS A 177 1.30 -4.70 8.48
CA LYS A 177 1.00 -4.25 9.85
C LYS A 177 2.23 -3.63 10.48
N VAL A 178 2.06 -2.40 10.92
CA VAL A 178 3.06 -1.68 11.70
C VAL A 178 3.11 -2.21 13.14
N THR A 179 4.31 -2.36 13.70
CA THR A 179 4.52 -2.85 15.09
C THR A 179 5.46 -1.97 15.93
N TYR A 180 5.39 -0.63 15.76
CA TYR A 180 6.27 0.29 16.49
C TYR A 180 6.02 0.28 18.02
N THR A 181 4.77 0.07 18.46
CA THR A 181 4.39 0.10 19.88
C THR A 181 4.21 -1.29 20.48
N ARG A 182 4.31 -1.41 21.81
CA ARG A 182 3.97 -2.65 22.53
C ARG A 182 2.50 -3.04 22.31
N GLU A 183 1.62 -2.04 22.18
CA GLU A 183 0.20 -2.23 21.92
C GLU A 183 -0.05 -2.92 20.58
N PHE A 184 0.53 -2.41 19.48
CA PHE A 184 0.38 -3.06 18.17
C PHE A 184 0.98 -4.46 18.12
N LYS A 185 2.06 -4.71 18.88
CA LYS A 185 2.62 -6.07 19.01
C LYS A 185 1.66 -7.05 19.67
N LYS A 186 0.80 -6.59 20.60
CA LYS A 186 -0.20 -7.43 21.27
C LYS A 186 -1.35 -7.84 20.34
N GLN A 187 -1.59 -7.09 19.26
CA GLN A 187 -2.63 -7.40 18.26
C GLN A 187 -2.21 -8.51 17.28
N ILE A 188 -0.91 -8.83 17.18
CA ILE A 188 -0.40 -9.79 16.19
C ILE A 188 -0.98 -11.21 16.35
N PRO A 189 -1.13 -11.79 17.57
CA PRO A 189 -1.77 -13.09 17.74
C PRO A 189 -3.23 -13.10 17.29
N ASP A 190 -3.99 -12.05 17.60
CA ASP A 190 -5.41 -11.94 17.24
C ASP A 190 -5.57 -11.81 15.73
N LEU A 191 -4.77 -10.95 15.11
CA LEU A 191 -4.73 -10.79 13.66
C LEU A 191 -4.29 -12.09 12.97
N ARG A 192 -3.31 -12.82 13.53
CA ARG A 192 -2.92 -14.13 12.99
C ARG A 192 -4.08 -15.13 13.05
N SER A 193 -4.84 -15.13 14.14
CA SER A 193 -6.00 -16.01 14.32
C SER A 193 -7.11 -15.64 13.34
N LEU A 194 -7.36 -14.34 13.14
CA LEU A 194 -8.27 -13.82 12.12
C LEU A 194 -7.93 -14.35 10.72
N TYR A 195 -6.68 -14.20 10.29
CA TYR A 195 -6.24 -14.68 8.97
C TYR A 195 -6.35 -16.20 8.83
N ASN A 196 -6.00 -16.95 9.88
CA ASN A 196 -6.17 -18.40 9.86
C ASN A 196 -7.64 -18.81 9.75
N ASN A 197 -8.56 -18.12 10.44
CA ASN A 197 -9.99 -18.43 10.38
C ASN A 197 -10.55 -18.19 8.97
N VAL A 198 -10.16 -17.08 8.32
CA VAL A 198 -10.70 -16.71 7.01
C VAL A 198 -10.01 -17.46 5.86
N PHE A 199 -8.68 -17.50 5.84
CA PHE A 199 -7.90 -18.06 4.72
C PHE A 199 -7.47 -19.51 4.94
N GLY A 200 -7.53 -20.03 6.17
CA GLY A 200 -7.01 -21.35 6.53
C GLY A 200 -5.47 -21.43 6.59
N ASN A 201 -4.77 -20.35 6.26
CA ASN A 201 -3.32 -20.28 6.28
C ASN A 201 -2.86 -18.83 6.52
N VAL A 202 -1.69 -18.67 7.14
CA VAL A 202 -1.02 -17.38 7.25
C VAL A 202 0.48 -17.55 7.46
N GLU A 203 1.27 -16.91 6.61
CA GLU A 203 2.71 -16.76 6.79
C GLU A 203 3.02 -15.36 7.34
N LEU A 204 3.77 -15.30 8.44
CA LEU A 204 4.17 -14.05 9.07
C LEU A 204 5.63 -13.73 8.73
N LEU A 205 5.86 -12.71 7.89
CA LEU A 205 7.20 -12.26 7.54
C LEU A 205 7.65 -11.12 8.44
N THR A 206 8.89 -11.21 8.92
CA THR A 206 9.59 -10.11 9.60
C THR A 206 10.75 -9.67 8.72
N ILE A 207 10.57 -8.57 7.98
CA ILE A 207 11.59 -8.05 7.04
C ILE A 207 12.38 -6.89 7.68
N MET A 208 11.73 -6.10 8.54
CA MET A 208 12.33 -4.99 9.27
C MET A 208 12.00 -5.10 10.77
N LYS A 209 12.71 -4.37 11.62
CA LYS A 209 12.50 -4.40 13.09
C LYS A 209 11.09 -3.95 13.51
N THR A 210 10.38 -3.22 12.65
CA THR A 210 9.21 -2.42 13.03
C THR A 210 7.92 -2.71 12.26
N GLY A 211 7.89 -3.77 11.46
CA GLY A 211 6.70 -4.18 10.72
C GLY A 211 6.58 -5.69 10.61
N LYS A 212 5.33 -6.15 10.51
CA LYS A 212 4.95 -7.54 10.27
C LYS A 212 4.12 -7.60 9.00
N ILE A 213 4.47 -8.53 8.13
CA ILE A 213 3.73 -8.75 6.89
C ILE A 213 3.00 -10.06 7.03
N PHE A 214 1.68 -10.00 6.88
CA PHE A 214 0.82 -11.18 6.85
C PHE A 214 0.61 -11.55 5.38
N VAL A 215 0.84 -12.82 5.06
CA VAL A 215 0.70 -13.34 3.70
C VAL A 215 -0.18 -14.57 3.76
N SER A 216 -1.26 -14.57 2.98
CA SER A 216 -2.19 -15.70 2.91
C SER A 216 -2.64 -15.96 1.48
N ARG A 217 -2.90 -17.22 1.17
CA ARG A 217 -3.47 -17.64 -0.12
C ARG A 217 -4.94 -17.97 0.04
N LYS A 218 -5.73 -17.67 -0.99
CA LYS A 218 -7.11 -18.16 -1.08
C LYS A 218 -7.10 -19.65 -1.41
N ASN A 219 -7.55 -20.44 -0.44
CA ASN A 219 -7.82 -21.87 -0.62
C ASN A 219 -9.19 -22.07 -1.28
N ASP A 220 -9.38 -23.23 -1.92
CA ASP A 220 -10.59 -23.61 -2.67
C ASP A 220 -11.82 -23.98 -1.80
N ASN A 221 -11.75 -23.83 -0.47
CA ASN A 221 -12.83 -24.24 0.43
C ASN A 221 -14.09 -23.39 0.29
#